data_AF-A0AAV4MUT8-F1
#
_entry.id   AF-A0AAV4MUT8-F1
#
_cell.length_a   1.000
_cell.length_b   1.000
_cell.length_c   1.000
_cell.angle_alpha   90.00
_cell.angle_beta   90.00
_cell.angle_gamma   90.00
#
_symmetry.space_group_name_H-M   'P 1'
#
loop_
_entity.id
_entity.type
_entity.pdbx_description
1 polymer ?
#
loop_
_entity_poly.entity_id
_entity_poly.type
_entity_poly.pdbx_seq_one_letter_code
_entity_poly.pdbx_strand_id
1 'polypeptide(L)'
;MKILVSNFPVDGSDWYGPSGLEDSNVTDSFDDWVWKNGSLIKDVLIESNQWLLTENDTWRQDAAIICGENFLPISGKCDFSDGPCLYNVTDDPCEYKNIASLYPDIVESMLNRLRDLNATSLPVQTKELDPMGDPVCHNFAHVPWMDEEAIDCPLS
;
A
#
# COMPACT_ATOMS: atom_id res chain seq x y z
N MET A 1 11.60 7.30 13.99
CA MET A 1 12.70 6.65 13.25
C MET A 1 12.17 5.44 12.51
N LYS A 2 12.64 5.20 11.29
CA LYS A 2 12.37 4.03 10.45
C LYS A 2 13.70 3.38 10.07
N ILE A 3 13.78 2.05 10.15
CA ILE A 3 14.95 1.28 9.74
C ILE A 3 14.60 0.45 8.51
N LEU A 4 15.50 0.40 7.53
CA LEU A 4 15.47 -0.53 6.41
C LEU A 4 16.61 -1.52 6.55
N VAL A 5 16.31 -2.80 6.38
CA VAL A 5 17.26 -3.91 6.46
C VAL A 5 17.01 -4.89 5.31
N SER A 6 18.04 -5.54 4.80
CA SER A 6 17.89 -6.74 3.98
C SER A 6 18.41 -7.95 4.75
N ASN A 7 17.65 -9.04 4.75
CA ASN A 7 18.04 -10.33 5.30
C ASN A 7 18.23 -11.40 4.21
N PHE A 8 18.13 -11.00 2.93
CA PHE A 8 17.99 -11.91 1.80
C PHE A 8 18.97 -11.54 0.67
N PRO A 9 19.43 -12.53 -0.12
CA PRO A 9 20.21 -12.25 -1.33
C PRO A 9 19.41 -11.31 -2.26
N VAL A 10 20.10 -10.35 -2.86
CA VAL A 10 19.54 -9.28 -3.70
C VAL A 10 19.14 -9.82 -5.08
N ASP A 11 18.34 -10.90 -5.12
CA ASP A 11 17.88 -11.50 -6.38
C ASP A 11 16.53 -10.95 -6.85
N GLY A 12 15.91 -10.05 -6.08
CA GLY A 12 14.70 -9.33 -6.48
C GLY A 12 13.45 -10.21 -6.53
N SER A 13 13.47 -11.39 -5.92
CA SER A 13 12.30 -12.29 -5.87
C SER A 13 11.26 -11.93 -4.80
N ASP A 14 11.56 -10.98 -3.91
CA ASP A 14 10.69 -10.60 -2.78
C ASP A 14 9.76 -9.43 -3.10
N TRP A 15 9.01 -9.56 -4.19
CA TRP A 15 7.82 -8.73 -4.39
C TRP A 15 6.70 -9.26 -3.48
N TYR A 16 6.36 -8.53 -2.41
CA TYR A 16 5.30 -8.92 -1.45
C TYR A 16 3.87 -8.72 -1.98
N GLY A 17 3.73 -8.63 -3.31
CA GLY A 17 2.49 -8.27 -3.98
C GLY A 17 2.48 -6.79 -4.36
N PRO A 18 1.51 -6.42 -5.22
CA PRO A 18 1.33 -5.05 -5.64
C PRO A 18 1.16 -4.14 -4.42
N SER A 19 1.66 -2.91 -4.51
CA SER A 19 1.45 -1.79 -3.58
C SER A 19 -0.01 -1.50 -3.24
N GLY A 20 -0.95 -2.19 -3.90
CA GLY A 20 -2.38 -1.88 -3.92
C GLY A 20 -2.71 -0.61 -4.71
N LEU A 21 -1.68 0.02 -5.30
CA LEU A 21 -1.75 1.31 -5.98
C LEU A 21 -1.26 1.25 -7.44
N GLU A 22 -0.86 0.08 -7.92
CA GLU A 22 -0.43 -0.10 -9.31
C GLU A 22 -1.56 0.05 -10.32
N ASP A 23 -2.76 -0.37 -9.95
CA ASP A 23 -3.98 -0.07 -10.70
C ASP A 23 -4.59 1.28 -10.28
N SER A 24 -4.01 1.94 -9.26
CA SER A 24 -4.40 3.30 -8.91
C SER A 24 -3.71 4.32 -9.79
N ASN A 25 -3.93 4.23 -11.10
CA ASN A 25 -4.10 5.43 -11.91
C ASN A 25 -5.46 6.06 -11.56
N VAL A 26 -5.72 6.29 -10.26
CA VAL A 26 -6.82 7.12 -9.78
C VAL A 26 -6.34 8.56 -9.99
N THR A 27 -6.21 8.94 -11.27
CA THR A 27 -5.88 10.30 -11.68
C THR A 27 -7.03 11.26 -11.37
N ASP A 28 -8.24 10.71 -11.21
CA ASP A 28 -9.44 11.44 -10.83
C ASP A 28 -9.96 10.82 -9.52
N SER A 29 -10.34 11.66 -8.55
CA SER A 29 -10.97 11.14 -7.34
C SER A 29 -12.19 10.30 -7.73
N PHE A 30 -12.44 9.19 -7.04
CA PHE A 30 -13.70 8.45 -7.21
C PHE A 30 -14.91 9.38 -7.11
N ASP A 31 -14.79 10.42 -6.27
CA ASP A 31 -15.75 11.51 -6.13
C ASP A 31 -15.97 12.32 -7.41
N ASP A 32 -14.92 12.59 -8.18
CA ASP A 32 -15.04 13.37 -9.43
C ASP A 32 -15.88 12.62 -10.45
N TRP A 33 -15.77 11.29 -10.50
CA TRP A 33 -16.59 10.44 -11.34
C TRP A 33 -18.00 10.25 -10.79
N VAL A 34 -18.14 9.96 -9.49
CA VAL A 34 -19.43 9.76 -8.84
C VAL A 34 -20.27 11.03 -8.88
N TRP A 35 -19.72 12.19 -8.52
CA TRP A 35 -20.47 13.43 -8.33
C TRP A 35 -20.51 14.35 -9.55
N LYS A 36 -19.93 13.93 -10.69
CA LYS A 36 -19.99 14.64 -11.97
C LYS A 36 -21.44 15.01 -12.33
N ASN A 37 -21.62 16.18 -12.96
CA ASN A 37 -22.93 16.59 -13.43
C ASN A 37 -23.51 15.59 -14.45
N GLY A 38 -24.70 15.05 -14.16
CA GLY A 38 -25.35 14.00 -14.97
C GLY A 38 -24.87 12.56 -14.69
N SER A 39 -24.15 12.33 -13.59
CA SER A 39 -23.75 10.98 -13.18
C SER A 39 -24.94 10.15 -12.72
N LEU A 40 -25.17 9.01 -13.38
CA LEU A 40 -26.21 8.05 -13.00
C LEU A 40 -25.95 7.45 -11.61
N ILE A 41 -24.67 7.28 -11.24
CA ILE A 41 -24.29 6.70 -9.95
C ILE A 41 -24.72 7.63 -8.81
N LYS A 42 -24.50 8.95 -8.95
CA LYS A 42 -24.98 9.94 -7.98
C LYS A 42 -26.47 9.82 -7.72
N ASP A 43 -27.27 9.70 -8.78
CA ASP A 43 -28.72 9.63 -8.67
C ASP A 43 -29.15 8.35 -7.93
N VAL A 44 -28.57 7.19 -8.29
CA VAL A 44 -28.84 5.91 -7.63
C VAL A 44 -28.45 5.93 -6.14
N LEU A 45 -27.33 6.54 -5.78
CA LEU A 45 -26.89 6.65 -4.38
C LEU A 45 -27.84 7.50 -3.54
N ILE A 46 -28.31 8.63 -4.09
CA ILE A 46 -29.30 9.50 -3.44
C ILE A 46 -30.63 8.77 -3.27
N GLU A 47 -31.11 8.08 -4.31
CA GLU A 47 -32.38 7.34 -4.28
C GLU A 47 -32.35 6.15 -3.32
N SER A 48 -31.24 5.42 -3.27
CA SER A 48 -31.06 4.26 -2.39
C SER A 48 -30.76 4.62 -0.94
N ASN A 49 -30.63 5.92 -0.62
CA ASN A 49 -30.23 6.44 0.69
C ASN A 49 -28.91 5.80 1.18
N GLN A 50 -28.02 5.47 0.24
CA GLN A 50 -26.69 4.96 0.52
C GLN A 50 -25.77 6.14 0.85
N TRP A 51 -25.12 6.07 2.00
CA TRP A 51 -24.13 7.05 2.40
C TRP A 51 -22.81 6.76 1.71
N LEU A 52 -22.48 7.58 0.71
CA LEU A 52 -21.09 7.83 0.36
C LEU A 52 -20.63 9.14 0.98
N LEU A 53 -19.37 9.19 1.39
CA LEU A 53 -18.76 10.43 1.86
C LEU A 53 -18.89 11.46 0.73
N THR A 54 -19.60 12.55 1.02
CA THR A 54 -19.73 13.70 0.12
C THR A 54 -18.65 14.74 0.37
N GLU A 55 -17.77 14.49 1.34
CA GLU A 55 -16.66 15.39 1.64
C GLU A 55 -15.64 15.31 0.51
N ASN A 56 -15.06 16.46 0.18
CA ASN A 56 -13.96 16.52 -0.75
C ASN A 56 -12.84 15.62 -0.21
N ASP A 57 -12.34 14.69 -1.01
CA ASP A 57 -11.27 13.74 -0.68
C ASP A 57 -9.90 14.41 -0.39
N THR A 58 -9.89 15.65 0.11
CA THR A 58 -8.69 16.43 0.46
C THR A 58 -7.85 15.71 1.49
N TRP A 59 -8.44 14.88 2.35
CA TRP A 59 -7.67 14.08 3.31
C TRP A 59 -6.62 13.19 2.61
N ARG A 60 -6.88 12.75 1.37
CA ARG A 60 -5.88 12.01 0.57
C ARG A 60 -4.72 12.91 0.17
N GLN A 61 -5.02 14.15 -0.22
CA GLN A 61 -4.01 15.15 -0.57
C GLN A 61 -3.24 15.61 0.68
N ASP A 62 -3.91 15.74 1.82
CA ASP A 62 -3.34 16.14 3.11
C ASP A 62 -2.47 15.02 3.71
N ALA A 63 -2.84 13.75 3.48
CA ALA A 63 -2.06 12.58 3.88
C ALA A 63 -0.92 12.26 2.90
N ALA A 64 -0.96 12.78 1.67
CA ALA A 64 0.06 12.52 0.67
C ALA A 64 1.36 13.25 1.02
N ILE A 65 2.45 12.49 1.09
CA ILE A 65 3.80 13.05 1.16
C ILE A 65 4.22 13.40 -0.27
N ILE A 66 4.28 14.71 -0.58
CA ILE A 66 4.73 15.20 -1.90
C ILE A 66 6.24 15.43 -1.85
N CYS A 67 6.99 14.49 -2.38
CA CYS A 67 8.43 14.58 -2.56
C CYS A 67 8.74 15.24 -3.93
N GLY A 68 9.73 16.12 -4.01
CA GLY A 68 10.06 16.82 -5.26
C GLY A 68 10.73 15.91 -6.31
N GLU A 69 10.49 16.18 -7.60
CA GLU A 69 11.03 15.39 -8.75
C GLU A 69 12.56 15.43 -8.88
N ASN A 70 13.20 16.45 -8.32
CA ASN A 70 14.65 16.54 -8.31
C ASN A 70 15.12 15.95 -7.00
N PHE A 71 15.76 14.77 -7.02
CA PHE A 71 16.97 14.41 -6.28
C PHE A 71 17.06 12.90 -6.01
N LEU A 72 17.50 12.16 -7.02
CA LEU A 72 18.62 11.23 -6.84
C LEU A 72 19.59 11.50 -8.00
N PRO A 73 20.91 11.65 -7.75
CA PRO A 73 21.70 10.68 -6.99
C PRO A 73 22.69 11.32 -6.00
N ILE A 74 23.19 10.53 -5.02
CA ILE A 74 24.54 10.60 -4.37
C ILE A 74 24.52 10.39 -2.84
N SER A 75 23.50 10.79 -2.06
CA SER A 75 23.57 10.70 -0.57
C SER A 75 22.46 9.89 0.13
N GLY A 76 21.43 9.45 -0.60
CA GLY A 76 20.21 8.87 -0.01
C GLY A 76 19.85 7.47 -0.46
N LYS A 77 20.60 6.88 -1.40
CA LYS A 77 20.34 5.51 -1.85
C LYS A 77 20.68 4.57 -0.70
N CYS A 78 19.68 3.86 -0.20
CA CYS A 78 19.91 2.79 0.75
C CYS A 78 20.57 1.62 0.01
N ASP A 79 21.90 1.52 0.13
CA ASP A 79 22.65 0.35 -0.33
C ASP A 79 22.82 -0.60 0.85
N PHE A 80 22.10 -1.73 0.81
CA PHE A 80 22.18 -2.73 1.85
C PHE A 80 23.54 -3.43 1.91
N SER A 81 24.39 -3.28 0.89
CA SER A 81 25.79 -3.73 0.92
C SER A 81 26.60 -3.00 2.01
N ASP A 82 26.24 -1.76 2.31
CA ASP A 82 26.87 -0.93 3.36
C ASP A 82 26.22 -1.14 4.74
N GLY A 83 25.14 -1.93 4.81
CA GLY A 83 24.40 -2.25 6.03
C GLY A 83 23.00 -1.61 6.10
N PRO A 84 22.39 -1.59 7.30
CA PRO A 84 21.06 -1.01 7.50
C PRO A 84 20.99 0.49 7.21
N CYS A 85 19.83 0.97 6.76
CA CYS A 85 19.56 2.40 6.63
C CYS A 85 18.60 2.86 7.71
N LEU A 86 18.86 4.03 8.28
CA LEU A 86 18.03 4.64 9.32
C LEU A 86 17.59 6.01 8.84
N TYR A 87 16.30 6.32 9.00
CA TYR A 87 15.69 7.59 8.61
C TYR A 87 14.88 8.17 9.76
N ASN A 88 14.92 9.50 9.89
CA ASN A 88 14.02 10.21 10.78
C ASN A 88 12.77 10.67 10.01
N VAL A 89 11.80 9.77 9.82
CA VAL A 89 10.58 10.05 9.05
C VAL A 89 9.73 11.24 9.54
N THR A 90 9.97 11.72 10.76
CA THR A 90 9.31 12.92 11.29
C THR A 90 9.93 14.20 10.69
N ASP A 91 11.26 14.23 10.52
CA ASP A 91 12.00 15.38 10.00
C ASP A 91 12.34 15.23 8.50
N ASP A 92 12.37 13.98 8.02
CA ASP A 92 12.73 13.55 6.65
C ASP A 92 11.70 12.52 6.15
N PRO A 93 10.44 12.96 5.87
CA PRO A 93 9.36 12.08 5.44
C PRO A 93 9.61 11.43 4.07
N CYS A 94 10.49 12.00 3.27
CA CYS A 94 10.89 11.49 1.95
C CYS A 94 12.11 10.56 2.01
N GLU A 95 12.66 10.28 3.20
CA GLU A 95 13.77 9.35 3.41
C GLU A 95 15.02 9.68 2.59
N TYR A 96 15.35 10.97 2.47
CA TYR A 96 16.46 11.44 1.66
C TYR A 96 17.83 11.18 2.29
N LYS A 97 17.93 11.08 3.61
CA LYS A 97 19.21 11.00 4.32
C LYS A 97 19.29 9.77 5.20
N ASN A 98 20.13 8.81 4.81
CA ASN A 98 20.53 7.73 5.70
C ASN A 98 21.40 8.29 6.85
N ILE A 99 20.93 8.10 8.07
CA ILE A 99 21.59 8.55 9.31
C ILE A 99 22.07 7.37 10.18
N ALA A 100 22.13 6.14 9.64
CA ALA A 100 22.51 4.95 10.40
C ALA A 100 23.90 5.07 11.05
N SER A 101 24.90 5.57 10.33
CA SER A 101 26.26 5.77 10.84
C SER A 101 26.36 6.83 11.93
N LEU A 102 25.39 7.75 12.01
CA LEU A 102 25.34 8.78 13.04
C LEU A 102 24.69 8.28 14.34
N TYR A 103 23.89 7.22 14.28
CA TYR A 103 23.11 6.72 15.42
C TYR A 103 23.18 5.17 15.55
N PRO A 104 24.38 4.59 15.75
CA PRO A 104 24.56 3.14 15.83
C PRO A 104 23.74 2.49 16.96
N ASP A 105 23.59 3.16 18.10
CA ASP A 105 22.81 2.64 19.24
C ASP A 105 21.31 2.50 18.89
N ILE A 106 20.77 3.42 18.10
CA ILE A 106 19.38 3.36 17.62
C ILE A 106 19.22 2.21 16.63
N VAL A 107 20.20 2.05 15.72
CA VAL A 107 20.23 0.93 14.78
C VAL A 107 20.20 -0.40 15.54
N GLU A 108 21.08 -0.59 16.53
CA GLU A 108 21.12 -1.82 17.32
C GLU A 108 19.80 -2.09 18.06
N SER A 109 19.23 -1.06 18.70
CA SER A 109 17.94 -1.16 19.39
C SER A 109 16.80 -1.58 18.44
N MET A 110 16.72 -0.98 17.25
CA MET A 110 15.71 -1.33 16.25
C MET A 110 15.93 -2.73 15.66
N LEU A 111 17.19 -3.15 15.44
CA LEU A 111 17.52 -4.50 15.01
C LEU A 111 17.13 -5.55 16.06
N ASN A 112 17.35 -5.29 17.34
CA ASN A 112 16.89 -6.16 18.42
C ASN A 112 15.37 -6.27 18.42
N ARG A 113 14.67 -5.15 18.26
CA ARG A 113 13.21 -5.15 18.14
C ARG A 113 12.71 -5.98 16.95
N LEU A 114 13.38 -5.92 15.81
CA LEU A 114 13.06 -6.76 14.65
C LEU A 114 13.27 -8.25 14.94
N ARG A 115 14.33 -8.62 15.67
CA ARG A 115 14.57 -10.02 16.08
C ARG A 115 13.46 -10.52 17.01
N ASP A 116 13.03 -9.72 17.97
CA ASP A 116 11.95 -10.08 18.89
C ASP A 116 10.62 -10.30 18.15
N LEU A 117 10.31 -9.43 17.18
CA LEU A 117 9.14 -9.59 16.33
C LEU A 117 9.25 -10.87 15.50
N ASN A 118 10.38 -11.07 14.81
CA ASN A 118 10.61 -12.26 13.99
C ASN A 118 10.52 -13.57 14.78
N ALA A 119 10.95 -13.58 16.05
CA ALA A 119 10.85 -14.76 16.92
C ALA A 119 9.40 -15.17 17.24
N THR A 120 8.43 -14.27 17.05
CA THR A 120 7.01 -14.51 17.30
C THR A 120 6.14 -14.44 16.04
N SER A 121 6.74 -14.09 14.90
CA SER A 121 6.05 -14.01 13.61
C SER A 121 5.62 -15.38 13.11
N LEU A 122 4.42 -15.43 12.53
CA LEU A 122 3.97 -16.58 11.76
C LEU A 122 4.57 -16.53 10.34
N PRO A 123 4.76 -17.69 9.68
CA PRO A 123 5.15 -17.73 8.28
C PRO A 123 4.14 -16.98 7.39
N VAL A 124 4.66 -16.29 6.37
CA VAL A 124 3.83 -15.63 5.35
C VAL A 124 2.83 -16.63 4.76
N GLN A 125 1.56 -16.25 4.71
CA GLN A 125 0.48 -17.06 4.15
C GLN A 125 0.17 -16.57 2.73
N THR A 126 1.10 -16.79 1.80
CA THR A 126 0.82 -16.55 0.37
C THR A 126 -0.20 -17.59 -0.10
N LYS A 127 -1.32 -17.10 -0.63
CA LYS A 127 -2.32 -17.93 -1.30
C LYS A 127 -2.43 -17.47 -2.73
N GLU A 128 -2.65 -18.42 -3.64
CA GLU A 128 -3.04 -18.09 -5.00
C GLU A 128 -4.38 -17.34 -4.98
N LEU A 129 -4.55 -16.42 -5.92
CA LEU A 129 -5.83 -15.76 -6.12
C LEU A 129 -6.87 -16.82 -6.47
N ASP A 130 -8.00 -16.80 -5.77
CA ASP A 130 -9.15 -17.63 -6.08
C ASP A 130 -9.91 -16.99 -7.25
N PRO A 131 -9.96 -17.61 -8.44
CA PRO A 131 -10.66 -17.05 -9.59
C PRO A 131 -12.15 -16.82 -9.32
N MET A 132 -12.73 -17.60 -8.40
CA MET A 132 -14.13 -17.45 -8.03
C MET A 132 -14.38 -16.17 -7.21
N GLY A 133 -13.35 -15.54 -6.68
CA GLY A 133 -13.45 -14.23 -6.02
C GLY A 133 -13.50 -13.05 -6.97
N ASP A 134 -13.38 -13.27 -8.29
CA ASP A 134 -13.48 -12.20 -9.28
C ASP A 134 -14.89 -11.60 -9.28
N PRO A 135 -15.05 -10.28 -9.11
CA PRO A 135 -16.36 -9.60 -9.18
C PRO A 135 -17.16 -9.90 -10.47
N VAL A 136 -16.50 -10.27 -11.57
CA VAL A 136 -17.19 -10.73 -12.80
C VAL A 136 -18.10 -11.93 -12.52
N CYS A 137 -17.74 -12.80 -11.58
CA CYS A 137 -18.56 -13.92 -11.14
C CYS A 137 -19.77 -13.50 -10.30
N HIS A 138 -19.81 -12.25 -9.81
CA HIS A 138 -20.73 -11.77 -8.77
C HIS A 138 -21.44 -10.47 -9.14
N ASN A 139 -21.91 -10.35 -10.39
CA ASN A 139 -22.58 -9.14 -10.89
C ASN A 139 -21.75 -7.86 -10.67
N PHE A 140 -20.42 -7.96 -10.81
CA PHE A 140 -19.46 -6.87 -10.58
C PHE A 140 -19.44 -6.33 -9.15
N ALA A 141 -19.87 -7.12 -8.16
CA ALA A 141 -19.81 -6.78 -6.74
C ALA A 141 -18.73 -7.60 -6.01
N HIS A 142 -18.06 -6.97 -5.04
CA HIS A 142 -17.24 -7.70 -4.06
C HIS A 142 -18.15 -8.28 -2.98
N VAL A 143 -18.31 -9.60 -2.98
CA VAL A 143 -19.16 -10.34 -2.03
C VAL A 143 -18.37 -11.52 -1.46
N PRO A 144 -18.77 -12.07 -0.30
CA PRO A 144 -18.30 -13.40 0.10
C PRO A 144 -18.60 -14.42 -1.03
N TRP A 145 -17.56 -15.04 -1.58
CA TRP A 145 -17.68 -15.93 -2.75
C TRP A 145 -17.50 -17.42 -2.43
N MET A 146 -17.17 -17.75 -1.18
CA MET A 146 -17.02 -19.13 -0.70
C MET A 146 -18.27 -19.65 0.03
N ASP A 147 -19.40 -18.94 -0.07
CA ASP A 147 -20.68 -19.37 0.47
C ASP A 147 -21.37 -20.36 -0.49
N GLU A 148 -22.23 -21.24 0.04
CA GLU A 148 -22.85 -22.36 -0.70
C GLU A 148 -23.73 -21.92 -1.90
N GLU A 149 -24.06 -20.63 -2.01
CA GLU A 149 -24.88 -20.05 -3.07
C GLU A 149 -24.06 -19.60 -4.29
N ALA A 150 -22.84 -20.12 -4.47
CA ALA A 150 -21.94 -19.75 -5.55
C ALA A 150 -22.61 -19.84 -6.93
N ILE A 151 -22.67 -18.68 -7.59
CA ILE A 151 -23.16 -18.51 -8.95
C ILE A 151 -22.15 -19.14 -9.92
N ASP A 152 -22.64 -19.84 -10.94
CA ASP A 152 -21.83 -20.39 -12.02
C ASP A 152 -21.08 -19.24 -12.73
N CYS A 153 -19.77 -19.16 -12.52
CA CYS A 153 -18.99 -18.03 -13.02
C CYS A 153 -18.81 -18.16 -14.55
N PRO A 154 -19.21 -17.16 -15.34
CA PRO A 154 -19.18 -17.24 -16.81
C PRO A 154 -17.77 -17.28 -17.43
N LEU A 155 -16.71 -17.26 -16.61
CA LEU A 155 -15.30 -17.35 -17.02
C LEU A 155 -14.62 -18.69 -16.67
N SER A 156 -15.37 -19.69 -16.16
CA SER A 156 -14.85 -21.04 -15.87
C SER A 156 -14.66 -21.91 -17.11
#